data_AF-A0A1C5Y2G1-F1
#
_entry.id   AF-A0A1C5Y2G1-F1
#
_cell.length_a   1.000
_cell.length_b   1.000
_cell.length_c   1.000
_cell.angle_alpha   90.00
_cell.angle_beta   90.00
_cell.angle_gamma   90.00
#
_symmetry.space_group_name_H-M   'P 1'
#
loop_
_entity.id
_entity.type
_entity.pdbx_description
1 polymer ?
#
loop_
_entity_poly.entity_id
_entity_poly.type
_entity_poly.pdbx_seq_one_letter_code
_entity_poly.pdbx_strand_id
1 'polypeptide(L)'
;MKNRLKQIIVWCMVAALLCVNCSFTSEAKTGSKVTVPKTSITSVRSRSAGQVTVRFKKSKKAGSYQIQISTDKKFKKNVKSQKVSAKKTTVTFKKLKQGKKYYVRVRVYRTVKKKKYHSAWSKVKSVKVKKKTTKKDSGQKNTGDSNKSENTTDVTDATENAGTTKDTDTTGNTGATKDTDTIGNSGTTGDTNSGGQESEDQKKEWDGTAELEKMEYEVGEEIKVHYSKQPECAGEIKEYYTYGNQGEYIDYTERYTKKNENGNVVCTSVGHTSLCIIFPETEHYKETWIALGKVRIYNNEDPLGGFNLSGYKYGETMKKEVEDITVTNGTGSFCEWFACEGNAAWLNEHITFKVSDVTPKEYRNLMDWAGWNTSEPEIKVETYNLKGVYGETTSVTTSTTSGKIEFSGKAMSQCKLTVTAGAGVRVCRLDAYRDGVLYDTMYVAPKPYDEDGNLLDTELYTKVRRNVEAKLWTDDMSNYDKLKTLADYISTTAHYPGYQCTQKDVNPTLWDGFSVDGIALYYNMFNMPVLNRAMALRGGIITCVAIDIVCAAAEEDLRLNYLYDKATDTVAEGEGVWLTIGDASTNPSAGAHESLAYKDADGNIVYIDAQGRMARNSCEEHGCLDKVIRD
;
A
#
# COMPACT_ATOMS: atom_id res chain seq x y z
N MET A 1 4.97 -68.68 -23.07
CA MET A 1 3.83 -67.77 -23.34
C MET A 1 3.71 -66.57 -22.38
N LYS A 2 4.00 -66.69 -21.07
CA LYS A 2 3.83 -65.57 -20.11
C LYS A 2 4.80 -64.38 -20.26
N ASN A 3 6.01 -64.57 -20.81
CA ASN A 3 6.97 -63.45 -20.99
C ASN A 3 6.80 -62.66 -22.29
N ARG A 4 6.17 -63.24 -23.32
CA ARG A 4 5.84 -62.49 -24.56
C ARG A 4 4.64 -61.57 -24.39
N LEU A 5 3.69 -61.94 -23.52
CA LEU A 5 2.53 -61.10 -23.20
C LEU A 5 2.93 -59.86 -22.37
N LYS A 6 3.90 -60.00 -21.46
CA LYS A 6 4.46 -58.86 -20.70
C LYS A 6 5.27 -57.89 -21.56
N GLN A 7 6.03 -58.38 -22.55
CA GLN A 7 6.74 -57.50 -23.49
C GLN A 7 5.80 -56.75 -24.44
N ILE A 8 4.69 -57.37 -24.87
CA ILE A 8 3.67 -56.72 -25.71
C ILE A 8 2.93 -55.63 -24.94
N ILE A 9 2.58 -55.87 -23.67
CA ILE A 9 1.90 -54.87 -22.82
C ILE A 9 2.81 -53.67 -22.50
N VAL A 10 4.10 -53.89 -22.27
CA VAL A 10 5.09 -52.80 -22.07
C VAL A 10 5.31 -51.99 -23.35
N TRP A 11 5.34 -52.64 -24.53
CA TRP A 11 5.41 -51.93 -25.82
C TRP A 11 4.14 -51.14 -26.15
N CYS A 12 2.96 -51.62 -25.76
CA CYS A 12 1.70 -50.88 -25.92
C CYS A 12 1.61 -49.67 -24.97
N MET A 13 2.15 -49.75 -23.74
CA MET A 13 2.19 -48.61 -22.82
C MET A 13 3.22 -47.54 -23.23
N VAL A 14 4.37 -47.94 -23.81
CA VAL A 14 5.37 -47.00 -24.34
C VAL A 14 4.92 -46.35 -25.64
N ALA A 15 4.16 -47.05 -26.49
CA ALA A 15 3.53 -46.47 -27.68
C ALA A 15 2.38 -45.50 -27.32
N ALA A 16 1.61 -45.78 -26.27
CA ALA A 16 0.57 -44.86 -25.78
C ALA A 16 1.17 -43.57 -25.14
N LEU A 17 2.36 -43.65 -24.53
CA LEU A 17 3.07 -42.48 -24.02
C LEU A 17 3.72 -41.60 -25.12
N LEU A 18 3.95 -42.15 -26.32
CA LEU A 18 4.53 -41.42 -27.45
C LEU A 18 3.48 -40.89 -28.46
N CYS A 19 2.22 -41.34 -28.37
CA CYS A 19 1.13 -40.90 -29.25
C CYS A 19 0.31 -39.69 -28.74
N VAL A 20 0.68 -39.06 -27.61
CA VAL A 20 0.04 -37.82 -27.11
C VAL A 20 0.84 -36.55 -27.50
N ASN A 21 1.99 -36.70 -28.17
CA ASN A 21 2.68 -35.59 -28.83
C ASN A 21 2.67 -35.80 -30.34
N CYS A 22 1.97 -34.89 -31.06
CA CYS A 22 1.74 -34.85 -32.51
C CYS A 22 0.62 -35.80 -32.99
N SER A 23 -0.50 -35.41 -33.59
CA SER A 23 -0.85 -34.16 -34.27
C SER A 23 -2.38 -34.02 -34.32
N PHE A 24 -2.94 -32.95 -33.74
CA PHE A 24 -4.14 -32.29 -34.28
C PHE A 24 -3.77 -30.86 -34.62
N THR A 25 -2.87 -30.71 -35.60
CA THR A 25 -2.78 -29.49 -36.39
C THR A 25 -3.81 -29.61 -37.51
N SER A 26 -5.05 -29.24 -37.23
CA SER A 26 -5.95 -28.79 -38.29
C SER A 26 -5.38 -27.47 -38.81
N GLU A 27 -4.56 -27.54 -39.85
CA GLU A 27 -4.16 -26.38 -40.65
C GLU A 27 -5.38 -25.86 -41.43
N ALA A 28 -6.18 -25.03 -40.77
CA ALA A 28 -6.96 -24.02 -41.49
C ALA A 28 -6.00 -22.88 -41.87
N LYS A 29 -5.40 -23.01 -43.06
CA LYS A 29 -4.76 -21.89 -43.77
C LYS A 29 -5.80 -20.79 -44.00
N THR A 30 -5.78 -19.78 -43.13
CA THR A 30 -5.85 -18.37 -43.53
C THR A 30 -4.98 -17.57 -42.56
N GLY A 31 -3.70 -17.40 -42.91
CA GLY A 31 -2.78 -16.53 -42.21
C GLY A 31 -3.19 -15.05 -42.37
N SER A 32 -4.26 -14.64 -41.69
CA SER A 32 -4.58 -13.23 -41.51
C SER A 32 -3.49 -12.61 -40.63
N LYS A 33 -2.54 -11.93 -41.27
CA LYS A 33 -1.52 -11.09 -40.61
C LYS A 33 -2.21 -10.22 -39.56
N VAL A 34 -1.92 -10.44 -38.28
CA VAL A 34 -2.53 -9.69 -37.16
C VAL A 34 -2.19 -8.21 -37.31
N THR A 35 -3.12 -7.46 -37.92
CA THR A 35 -2.94 -6.04 -38.21
C THR A 35 -3.46 -5.22 -37.03
N VAL A 36 -2.59 -4.46 -36.38
CA VAL A 36 -2.96 -3.56 -35.28
C VAL A 36 -3.20 -2.16 -35.84
N PRO A 37 -4.45 -1.64 -35.81
CA PRO A 37 -4.76 -0.33 -36.38
C PRO A 37 -4.01 0.77 -35.63
N LYS A 38 -3.31 1.64 -36.39
CA LYS A 38 -2.61 2.80 -35.83
C LYS A 38 -3.62 3.79 -35.24
N THR A 39 -3.26 4.43 -34.13
CA THR A 39 -4.02 5.56 -33.57
C THR A 39 -3.42 6.91 -34.00
N SER A 40 -4.14 8.00 -33.72
CA SER A 40 -3.74 9.37 -34.04
C SER A 40 -3.80 10.26 -32.80
N ILE A 41 -2.81 11.15 -32.68
CA ILE A 41 -2.82 12.22 -31.66
C ILE A 41 -3.87 13.26 -32.04
N THR A 42 -4.83 13.51 -31.16
CA THR A 42 -5.83 14.56 -31.33
C THR A 42 -5.27 15.90 -30.91
N SER A 43 -4.66 16.01 -29.72
CA SER A 43 -4.05 17.25 -29.25
C SER A 43 -2.76 17.06 -28.46
N VAL A 44 -1.88 18.06 -28.52
CA VAL A 44 -0.70 18.18 -27.65
C VAL A 44 -0.68 19.60 -27.13
N ARG A 45 -0.76 19.79 -25.81
CA ARG A 45 -0.86 21.10 -25.17
C ARG A 45 0.10 21.21 -24.00
N SER A 46 0.71 22.39 -23.83
CA SER A 46 1.50 22.73 -22.65
C SER A 46 0.81 23.88 -21.92
N ARG A 47 -0.06 23.54 -20.96
CA ARG A 47 -0.83 24.52 -20.18
C ARG A 47 -0.06 25.07 -18.99
N SER A 48 0.74 24.21 -18.36
CA SER A 48 1.54 24.52 -17.17
C SER A 48 3.03 24.45 -17.49
N ALA A 49 3.83 25.22 -16.75
CA ALA A 49 5.28 25.24 -16.92
C ALA A 49 5.86 23.83 -16.74
N GLY A 50 6.74 23.42 -17.65
CA GLY A 50 7.42 22.11 -17.58
C GLY A 50 6.53 20.89 -17.84
N GLN A 51 5.29 21.06 -18.34
CA GLN A 51 4.36 19.95 -18.57
C GLN A 51 3.79 19.93 -19.99
N VAL A 52 3.58 18.74 -20.53
CA VAL A 52 2.91 18.50 -21.83
C VAL A 52 1.85 17.43 -21.66
N THR A 53 0.60 17.77 -21.99
CA THR A 53 -0.52 16.83 -22.05
C THR A 53 -0.79 16.43 -23.50
N VAL A 54 -0.88 15.13 -23.74
CA VAL A 54 -1.12 14.49 -25.04
C VAL A 54 -2.47 13.79 -24.99
N ARG A 55 -3.34 14.08 -25.95
CA ARG A 55 -4.60 13.35 -26.16
C ARG A 55 -4.56 12.61 -27.49
N PHE A 56 -5.15 11.42 -27.55
CA PHE A 56 -5.17 10.58 -28.75
C PHE A 56 -6.49 9.82 -28.87
N LYS A 57 -6.81 9.36 -30.09
CA LYS A 57 -8.04 8.62 -30.36
C LYS A 57 -7.99 7.23 -29.71
N LYS A 58 -9.10 6.79 -29.12
CA LYS A 58 -9.25 5.40 -28.65
C LYS A 58 -9.28 4.45 -29.84
N SER A 59 -8.56 3.35 -29.76
CA SER A 59 -8.60 2.24 -30.73
C SER A 59 -9.39 1.07 -30.12
N LYS A 60 -10.38 0.55 -30.87
CA LYS A 60 -11.31 -0.50 -30.40
C LYS A 60 -10.61 -1.81 -30.01
N LYS A 61 -9.42 -2.09 -30.57
CA LYS A 61 -8.66 -3.34 -30.36
C LYS A 61 -7.34 -3.13 -29.62
N ALA A 62 -7.19 -2.03 -28.88
CA ALA A 62 -5.99 -1.76 -28.07
C ALA A 62 -6.02 -2.55 -26.77
N GLY A 63 -4.90 -3.19 -26.41
CA GLY A 63 -4.63 -3.65 -25.04
C GLY A 63 -3.94 -2.56 -24.20
N SER A 64 -3.07 -1.77 -24.83
CA SER A 64 -2.45 -0.58 -24.24
C SER A 64 -1.95 0.38 -25.31
N TYR A 65 -1.51 1.56 -24.89
CA TYR A 65 -0.85 2.53 -25.76
C TYR A 65 0.54 2.83 -25.24
N GLN A 66 1.48 3.06 -26.15
CA GLN A 66 2.77 3.65 -25.83
C GLN A 66 2.85 5.04 -26.43
N ILE A 67 3.12 6.04 -25.58
CA ILE A 67 3.34 7.42 -25.97
C ILE A 67 4.80 7.76 -25.69
N GLN A 68 5.48 8.35 -26.66
CA GLN A 68 6.83 8.85 -26.50
C GLN A 68 6.86 10.36 -26.68
N ILE A 69 7.69 11.04 -25.89
CA ILE A 69 8.06 12.44 -26.06
C ILE A 69 9.58 12.58 -26.09
N SER A 70 10.12 13.38 -27.01
CA SER A 70 11.57 13.55 -27.18
C SER A 70 11.91 14.96 -27.65
N THR A 71 13.11 15.43 -27.35
CA THR A 71 13.65 16.66 -27.96
C THR A 71 14.16 16.44 -29.40
N ASP A 72 14.29 15.20 -29.83
CA ASP A 72 14.67 14.81 -31.19
C ASP A 72 13.45 14.29 -31.97
N LYS A 73 13.20 14.86 -33.15
CA LYS A 73 12.09 14.46 -34.04
C LYS A 73 12.20 13.01 -34.51
N LYS A 74 13.42 12.45 -34.56
CA LYS A 74 13.67 11.04 -34.92
C LYS A 74 13.56 10.09 -33.72
N PHE A 75 13.36 10.62 -32.51
CA PHE A 75 13.25 9.87 -31.25
C PHE A 75 14.48 8.97 -30.98
N LYS A 76 15.70 9.50 -31.23
CA LYS A 76 16.96 8.81 -30.92
C LYS A 76 17.61 9.29 -29.62
N LYS A 77 17.27 10.49 -29.14
CA LYS A 77 17.85 11.10 -27.92
C LYS A 77 16.76 11.60 -26.97
N ASN A 78 17.01 11.57 -25.66
CA ASN A 78 16.12 12.11 -24.62
C ASN A 78 14.65 11.64 -24.75
N VAL A 79 14.45 10.37 -25.08
CA VAL A 79 13.10 9.82 -25.28
C VAL A 79 12.52 9.43 -23.93
N LYS A 80 11.47 10.12 -23.50
CA LYS A 80 10.63 9.67 -22.38
C LYS A 80 9.47 8.87 -22.95
N SER A 81 9.16 7.73 -22.36
CA SER A 81 8.09 6.83 -22.81
C SER A 81 7.12 6.56 -21.66
N GLN A 82 5.82 6.57 -21.94
CA GLN A 82 4.79 6.13 -21.00
C GLN A 82 3.90 5.10 -21.68
N LYS A 83 3.61 4.01 -20.96
CA LYS A 83 2.61 3.01 -21.37
C LYS A 83 1.35 3.23 -20.54
N VAL A 84 0.19 3.22 -21.18
CA VAL A 84 -1.11 3.39 -20.52
C VAL A 84 -2.11 2.35 -20.99
N SER A 85 -3.07 2.00 -20.12
CA SER A 85 -4.09 0.99 -20.40
C SER A 85 -5.01 1.40 -21.57
N ALA A 86 -5.71 0.42 -22.15
CA ALA A 86 -6.66 0.63 -23.26
C ALA A 86 -7.76 1.66 -22.99
N LYS A 87 -8.11 1.90 -21.71
CA LYS A 87 -9.15 2.85 -21.28
C LYS A 87 -8.66 4.31 -21.31
N LYS A 88 -7.35 4.57 -21.17
CA LYS A 88 -6.80 5.95 -21.13
C LYS A 88 -6.57 6.52 -22.53
N THR A 89 -7.01 7.76 -22.75
CA THR A 89 -6.84 8.52 -24.00
C THR A 89 -6.06 9.83 -23.82
N THR A 90 -5.61 10.11 -22.59
CA THR A 90 -4.87 11.32 -22.21
C THR A 90 -3.67 10.97 -21.33
N VAL A 91 -2.53 11.60 -21.58
CA VAL A 91 -1.26 11.36 -20.89
C VAL A 91 -0.52 12.68 -20.67
N THR A 92 0.02 12.91 -19.47
CA THR A 92 0.78 14.13 -19.15
C THR A 92 2.23 13.80 -18.80
N PHE A 93 3.16 14.37 -19.55
CA PHE A 93 4.59 14.35 -19.24
C PHE A 93 4.94 15.58 -18.40
N LYS A 94 5.49 15.35 -17.20
CA LYS A 94 5.94 16.39 -16.26
C LYS A 94 7.47 16.50 -16.27
N LYS A 95 8.02 17.51 -15.59
CA LYS A 95 9.46 17.76 -15.44
C LYS A 95 10.18 17.81 -16.81
N LEU A 96 9.60 18.54 -17.76
CA LEU A 96 10.21 18.82 -19.07
C LEU A 96 10.94 20.16 -19.03
N LYS A 97 12.08 20.25 -19.74
CA LYS A 97 12.82 21.51 -19.89
C LYS A 97 11.91 22.60 -20.47
N GLN A 98 11.69 23.67 -19.71
CA GLN A 98 10.78 24.76 -20.07
C GLN A 98 11.27 25.51 -21.31
N GLY A 99 10.35 26.03 -22.13
CA GLY A 99 10.66 26.77 -23.36
C GLY A 99 11.22 25.93 -24.51
N LYS A 100 11.57 24.66 -24.28
CA LYS A 100 12.10 23.76 -25.32
C LYS A 100 10.96 23.14 -26.13
N LYS A 101 11.24 22.86 -27.41
CA LYS A 101 10.34 22.15 -28.32
C LYS A 101 10.51 20.64 -28.12
N TYR A 102 9.39 19.93 -28.04
CA TYR A 102 9.34 18.47 -27.95
C TYR A 102 8.46 17.90 -29.07
N TYR A 103 8.76 16.65 -29.43
CA TYR A 103 8.06 15.85 -30.43
C TYR A 103 7.40 14.66 -29.74
N VAL A 104 6.16 14.36 -30.12
CA VAL A 104 5.32 13.33 -29.52
C VAL A 104 4.80 12.37 -30.58
N ARG A 105 4.84 11.06 -30.29
CA ARG A 105 4.21 10.00 -31.09
C ARG A 105 3.53 8.98 -30.20
N VAL A 106 2.49 8.32 -30.71
CA VAL A 106 1.76 7.25 -30.01
C VAL A 106 1.62 6.02 -30.89
N ARG A 107 1.65 4.82 -30.31
CA ARG A 107 1.32 3.56 -30.98
C ARG A 107 0.45 2.67 -30.09
N VAL A 108 -0.29 1.77 -30.72
CA VAL A 108 -1.15 0.80 -30.05
C VAL A 108 -0.36 -0.48 -29.80
N TYR A 109 -0.54 -1.08 -28.63
CA TYR A 109 -0.13 -2.44 -28.29
C TYR A 109 -1.35 -3.32 -28.13
N ARG A 110 -1.28 -4.54 -28.63
CA ARG A 110 -2.32 -5.57 -28.52
C ARG A 110 -1.68 -6.91 -28.24
N THR A 111 -2.26 -7.68 -27.32
CA THR A 111 -1.87 -9.09 -27.11
C THR A 111 -2.90 -9.98 -27.79
N VAL A 112 -2.45 -10.92 -28.63
CA VAL A 112 -3.30 -11.93 -29.28
C VAL A 112 -2.60 -13.27 -29.12
N LYS A 113 -3.29 -14.27 -28.54
CA LYS A 113 -2.73 -15.61 -28.26
C LYS A 113 -1.35 -15.55 -27.57
N LYS A 114 -1.26 -14.81 -26.46
CA LYS A 114 -0.04 -14.58 -25.65
C LYS A 114 1.13 -13.87 -26.40
N LYS A 115 1.00 -13.53 -27.69
CA LYS A 115 1.99 -12.74 -28.46
C LYS A 115 1.64 -11.25 -28.50
N LYS A 116 2.63 -10.38 -28.29
CA LYS A 116 2.48 -8.91 -28.29
C LYS A 116 2.71 -8.34 -29.69
N TYR A 117 1.72 -7.61 -30.20
CA TYR A 117 1.76 -6.89 -31.46
C TYR A 117 1.69 -5.39 -31.21
N HIS A 118 2.30 -4.62 -32.09
CA HIS A 118 2.23 -3.16 -32.06
C HIS A 118 1.83 -2.60 -33.42
N SER A 119 1.13 -1.46 -33.41
CA SER A 119 0.90 -0.68 -34.62
C SER A 119 2.15 0.08 -35.05
N ALA A 120 2.15 0.57 -36.29
CA ALA A 120 3.02 1.68 -36.66
C ALA A 120 2.80 2.89 -35.73
N TRP A 121 3.82 3.73 -35.60
CA TRP A 121 3.71 5.00 -34.88
C TRP A 121 2.74 5.95 -35.58
N SER A 122 2.05 6.78 -34.79
CA SER A 122 1.26 7.90 -35.30
C SER A 122 2.16 8.93 -36.00
N LYS A 123 1.54 9.82 -36.80
CA LYS A 123 2.21 11.05 -37.23
C LYS A 123 2.72 11.81 -36.01
N VAL A 124 3.96 12.30 -36.08
CA VAL A 124 4.62 13.03 -35.00
C VAL A 124 3.97 14.42 -34.87
N LYS A 125 3.62 14.83 -33.65
CA LYS A 125 3.20 16.21 -33.34
C LYS A 125 4.25 16.90 -32.48
N SER A 126 4.37 18.21 -32.56
CA SER A 126 5.31 18.99 -31.74
C SER A 126 4.60 19.99 -30.83
N VAL A 127 5.24 20.33 -29.72
CA VAL A 127 4.77 21.36 -28.78
C VAL A 127 5.97 22.09 -28.16
N LYS A 128 5.85 23.40 -27.94
CA LYS A 128 6.82 24.17 -27.14
C LYS A 128 6.33 24.18 -25.69
N VAL A 129 7.19 23.76 -24.77
CA VAL A 129 6.84 23.71 -23.34
C VAL A 129 6.71 25.12 -22.80
N LYS A 130 5.61 25.44 -22.13
CA LYS A 130 5.36 26.75 -21.53
C LYS A 130 6.46 27.05 -20.50
N LYS A 131 6.93 28.30 -20.50
CA LYS A 131 7.80 28.84 -19.45
C LYS A 131 6.93 29.34 -18.30
N LYS A 132 7.43 29.30 -17.07
CA LYS A 132 6.83 30.05 -15.96
C LYS A 132 6.96 31.55 -16.32
N THR A 133 5.84 32.24 -16.52
CA THR A 133 5.82 33.70 -16.69
C THR A 133 5.69 34.32 -15.31
N THR A 134 6.74 35.02 -14.86
CA THR A 134 6.64 36.06 -13.83
C THR A 134 6.02 37.29 -14.49
N LYS A 135 4.92 37.81 -13.94
CA LYS A 135 4.44 39.16 -14.29
C LYS A 135 5.43 40.16 -13.69
N LYS A 136 5.87 41.12 -14.50
CA LYS A 136 6.63 42.29 -14.08
C LYS A 136 5.60 43.42 -14.01
N ASP A 137 5.32 43.93 -12.83
CA ASP A 137 4.48 45.12 -12.67
C ASP A 137 5.24 46.34 -13.17
N SER A 138 4.59 47.11 -14.03
CA SER A 138 4.95 48.48 -14.37
C SER A 138 3.78 49.35 -13.88
N GLY A 139 4.03 50.17 -12.86
CA GLY A 139 3.02 51.04 -12.26
C GLY A 139 2.59 52.20 -13.16
N GLN A 140 1.45 52.82 -12.84
CA GLN A 140 1.36 54.23 -12.44
C GLN A 140 -0.08 54.60 -11.99
N LYS A 141 -0.15 55.29 -10.85
CA LYS A 141 -1.17 56.23 -10.32
C LYS A 141 -2.30 56.69 -11.26
N ASN A 142 -3.57 56.62 -10.84
CA ASN A 142 -4.29 57.68 -10.09
C ASN A 142 -5.83 57.44 -10.06
N THR A 143 -6.41 57.71 -8.88
CA THR A 143 -7.75 58.28 -8.58
C THR A 143 -9.02 57.76 -9.25
N GLY A 144 -10.02 57.43 -8.43
CA GLY A 144 -11.43 57.49 -8.83
C GLY A 144 -12.29 56.44 -8.15
N ASP A 145 -12.96 56.84 -7.08
CA ASP A 145 -14.08 56.18 -6.42
C ASP A 145 -15.03 55.42 -7.36
N SER A 146 -15.40 54.20 -6.98
CA SER A 146 -16.75 53.91 -6.45
C SER A 146 -17.07 52.41 -6.51
N ASN A 147 -17.22 51.87 -5.30
CA ASN A 147 -18.29 50.97 -4.86
C ASN A 147 -18.61 49.68 -5.62
N LYS A 148 -18.42 48.61 -4.81
CA LYS A 148 -19.43 47.59 -4.45
C LYS A 148 -19.25 46.23 -5.13
N SER A 149 -18.62 45.33 -4.38
CA SER A 149 -19.29 44.14 -3.81
C SER A 149 -18.24 43.25 -3.14
N GLU A 150 -18.33 43.21 -1.79
CA GLU A 150 -18.02 42.08 -0.89
C GLU A 150 -16.58 41.51 -0.95
N ASN A 151 -15.66 42.04 -0.13
CA ASN A 151 -15.32 41.58 1.24
C ASN A 151 -15.00 40.06 1.24
N THR A 152 -13.74 39.61 1.20
CA THR A 152 -12.67 39.77 2.23
C THR A 152 -13.20 39.23 3.56
N THR A 153 -12.61 38.25 4.23
CA THR A 153 -11.20 37.99 4.62
C THR A 153 -11.25 36.54 5.17
N ASP A 154 -10.27 35.66 4.94
CA ASP A 154 -9.07 35.50 5.81
C ASP A 154 -9.50 35.38 7.29
N VAL A 155 -9.17 34.32 8.02
CA VAL A 155 -7.86 34.07 8.64
C VAL A 155 -7.93 32.71 9.39
N THR A 156 -6.75 32.22 9.78
CA THR A 156 -6.35 31.17 10.73
C THR A 156 -7.33 30.93 11.92
N ASP A 157 -7.30 29.85 12.70
CA ASP A 157 -6.17 29.23 13.40
C ASP A 157 -6.58 27.88 14.01
N ALA A 158 -5.57 27.17 14.53
CA ALA A 158 -5.74 26.04 15.43
C ALA A 158 -6.31 26.49 16.78
N THR A 159 -7.23 25.71 17.37
CA THR A 159 -7.13 25.22 18.77
C THR A 159 -8.25 24.22 19.09
N GLU A 160 -7.83 23.12 19.71
CA GLU A 160 -8.46 22.34 20.78
C GLU A 160 -9.99 22.17 20.81
N ASN A 161 -10.41 20.90 20.76
CA ASN A 161 -11.31 20.42 21.81
C ASN A 161 -11.12 18.93 22.09
N ALA A 162 -11.10 18.65 23.39
CA ALA A 162 -10.98 17.36 24.01
C ALA A 162 -12.11 16.41 23.58
N GLY A 163 -11.78 15.14 23.47
CA GLY A 163 -12.70 14.05 23.16
C GLY A 163 -12.05 12.72 23.48
N THR A 164 -11.81 12.50 24.77
CA THR A 164 -11.51 11.20 25.36
C THR A 164 -12.36 10.08 24.77
N THR A 165 -11.74 9.01 24.27
CA THR A 165 -12.16 7.64 24.58
C THR A 165 -10.95 6.73 24.44
N LYS A 166 -10.64 6.06 25.55
CA LYS A 166 -9.63 5.02 25.69
C LYS A 166 -10.11 3.79 24.94
N ASP A 167 -9.34 3.30 23.98
CA ASP A 167 -9.43 1.90 23.57
C ASP A 167 -8.40 1.12 24.39
N THR A 168 -8.92 0.41 25.38
CA THR A 168 -8.17 -0.58 26.15
C THR A 168 -8.69 -1.95 25.77
N ASP A 169 -7.74 -2.75 25.30
CA ASP A 169 -7.56 -4.18 25.48
C ASP A 169 -8.57 -5.23 25.00
N THR A 170 -7.91 -6.21 24.42
CA THR A 170 -8.34 -7.55 24.09
C THR A 170 -8.48 -8.38 25.36
N THR A 171 -9.60 -9.08 25.56
CA THR A 171 -9.57 -10.45 26.10
C THR A 171 -10.78 -11.23 25.62
N GLY A 172 -10.53 -12.47 25.20
CA GLY A 172 -11.48 -13.28 24.46
C GLY A 172 -12.70 -13.73 25.25
N ASN A 173 -13.72 -14.11 24.50
CA ASN A 173 -14.61 -15.17 24.95
C ASN A 173 -14.89 -16.12 23.79
N THR A 174 -14.46 -17.36 23.98
CA THR A 174 -14.87 -18.55 23.25
C THR A 174 -16.39 -18.64 23.19
N GLY A 175 -16.95 -18.54 21.99
CA GLY A 175 -18.36 -18.76 21.73
C GLY A 175 -18.51 -19.46 20.40
N ALA A 176 -18.71 -20.78 20.45
CA ALA A 176 -19.14 -21.56 19.30
C ALA A 176 -20.50 -21.04 18.83
N THR A 177 -20.53 -20.30 17.71
CA THR A 177 -21.77 -20.07 16.97
C THR A 177 -21.84 -21.08 15.84
N LYS A 178 -22.77 -22.04 16.00
CA LYS A 178 -23.29 -22.85 14.91
C LYS A 178 -24.05 -21.91 13.98
N ASP A 179 -23.45 -21.58 12.84
CA ASP A 179 -24.16 -20.92 11.74
C ASP A 179 -25.02 -21.98 11.04
N THR A 180 -26.21 -22.25 11.60
CA THR A 180 -27.31 -22.94 10.90
C THR A 180 -28.33 -21.90 10.50
N ASP A 181 -28.18 -21.32 9.32
CA ASP A 181 -29.26 -20.57 8.66
C ASP A 181 -30.26 -21.58 8.10
N THR A 182 -31.18 -22.02 8.96
CA THR A 182 -32.43 -22.65 8.52
C THR A 182 -33.42 -21.54 8.23
N ILE A 183 -33.62 -21.20 6.96
CA ILE A 183 -34.78 -20.41 6.55
C ILE A 183 -35.99 -21.34 6.69
N GLY A 184 -36.80 -21.07 7.71
CA GLY A 184 -38.03 -21.79 8.01
C GLY A 184 -39.04 -21.67 6.88
N ASN A 185 -39.62 -22.81 6.55
CA ASN A 185 -40.77 -22.96 5.67
C ASN A 185 -41.94 -22.13 6.20
N SER A 186 -42.45 -21.17 5.44
CA SER A 186 -43.57 -20.32 5.86
C SER A 186 -44.89 -21.11 5.78
N GLY A 187 -45.30 -21.71 6.89
CA GLY A 187 -46.65 -22.21 7.07
C GLY A 187 -47.60 -21.07 7.45
N THR A 188 -48.55 -20.74 6.58
CA THR A 188 -49.68 -19.87 6.93
C THR A 188 -50.85 -20.76 7.33
N THR A 189 -51.17 -20.81 8.62
CA THR A 189 -52.44 -21.34 9.14
C THR A 189 -53.51 -20.27 9.02
N GLY A 190 -54.60 -20.60 8.32
CA GLY A 190 -55.84 -19.82 8.31
C GLY A 190 -57.03 -20.74 8.06
N ASP A 191 -57.68 -21.17 9.14
CA ASP A 191 -58.99 -21.80 9.09
C ASP A 191 -60.03 -20.80 8.56
N THR A 192 -60.70 -21.12 7.47
CA THR A 192 -62.14 -20.91 7.34
C THR A 192 -62.75 -22.03 6.49
N ASN A 193 -63.73 -22.71 7.07
CA ASN A 193 -64.52 -23.75 6.45
C ASN A 193 -65.63 -23.11 5.60
N SER A 194 -65.73 -23.45 4.33
CA SER A 194 -66.95 -23.31 3.50
C SER A 194 -66.81 -24.21 2.27
N GLY A 195 -67.74 -25.16 2.14
CA GLY A 195 -67.71 -26.20 1.13
C GLY A 195 -67.95 -25.72 -0.30
N GLY A 196 -67.48 -26.53 -1.26
CA GLY A 196 -67.82 -26.41 -2.67
C GLY A 196 -66.79 -27.06 -3.59
N GLN A 197 -67.18 -28.19 -4.17
CA GLN A 197 -66.74 -28.78 -5.45
C GLN A 197 -65.25 -29.09 -5.69
N GLU A 198 -64.98 -30.38 -5.90
CA GLU A 198 -63.86 -30.89 -6.67
C GLU A 198 -63.78 -30.22 -8.05
N SER A 199 -62.69 -29.52 -8.32
CA SER A 199 -62.05 -29.46 -9.65
C SER A 199 -60.70 -28.74 -9.58
N GLU A 200 -59.72 -29.31 -10.29
CA GLU A 200 -58.39 -28.81 -10.65
C GLU A 200 -57.22 -29.22 -9.72
N ASP A 201 -56.42 -30.14 -10.24
CA ASP A 201 -55.13 -30.60 -9.74
C ASP A 201 -54.19 -29.42 -9.38
N GLN A 202 -54.21 -28.96 -8.12
CA GLN A 202 -53.20 -28.04 -7.63
C GLN A 202 -51.91 -28.80 -7.36
N LYS A 203 -50.99 -28.74 -8.32
CA LYS A 203 -49.64 -29.29 -8.19
C LYS A 203 -48.97 -28.76 -6.91
N LYS A 204 -48.42 -29.67 -6.10
CA LYS A 204 -47.73 -29.34 -4.83
C LYS A 204 -46.26 -28.96 -5.08
N GLU A 205 -45.59 -28.38 -4.08
CA GLU A 205 -44.12 -28.27 -4.13
C GLU A 205 -43.49 -29.65 -4.03
N TRP A 206 -42.29 -29.79 -4.60
CA TRP A 206 -41.51 -31.00 -4.43
C TRP A 206 -41.19 -31.20 -2.94
N ASP A 207 -41.79 -32.24 -2.37
CA ASP A 207 -41.78 -32.58 -0.94
C ASP A 207 -40.55 -33.43 -0.56
N GLY A 208 -39.42 -33.19 -1.24
CA GLY A 208 -38.11 -33.75 -0.89
C GLY A 208 -37.18 -32.65 -0.37
N THR A 209 -35.99 -33.05 0.05
CA THR A 209 -34.91 -32.14 0.45
C THR A 209 -33.72 -32.30 -0.49
N ALA A 210 -32.98 -31.21 -0.68
CA ALA A 210 -31.78 -31.14 -1.49
C ALA A 210 -30.68 -30.47 -0.66
N GLU A 211 -29.55 -31.16 -0.48
CA GLU A 211 -28.43 -30.69 0.32
C GLU A 211 -27.12 -30.83 -0.45
N LEU A 212 -26.20 -29.89 -0.28
CA LEU A 212 -24.87 -29.99 -0.87
C LEU A 212 -24.07 -31.10 -0.19
N GLU A 213 -23.25 -31.82 -0.95
CA GLU A 213 -22.29 -32.80 -0.40
C GLU A 213 -21.33 -32.15 0.60
N LYS A 214 -20.97 -30.89 0.35
CA LYS A 214 -20.11 -30.07 1.20
C LYS A 214 -20.31 -28.58 0.97
N MET A 215 -19.78 -27.75 1.85
CA MET A 215 -19.86 -26.28 1.77
C MET A 215 -18.55 -25.62 1.29
N GLU A 216 -17.49 -26.40 1.11
CA GLU A 216 -16.17 -25.90 0.71
C GLU A 216 -15.68 -26.65 -0.53
N TYR A 217 -15.36 -25.91 -1.58
CA TYR A 217 -15.00 -26.45 -2.89
C TYR A 217 -13.66 -25.88 -3.37
N GLU A 218 -12.95 -26.66 -4.17
CA GLU A 218 -11.79 -26.18 -4.89
C GLU A 218 -12.18 -25.67 -6.29
N VAL A 219 -11.45 -24.68 -6.81
CA VAL A 219 -11.61 -24.27 -8.21
C VAL A 219 -11.42 -25.47 -9.14
N GLY A 220 -12.38 -25.68 -10.05
CA GLY A 220 -12.43 -26.84 -10.94
C GLY A 220 -13.31 -27.99 -10.43
N GLU A 221 -13.70 -27.99 -9.16
CA GLU A 221 -14.54 -29.02 -8.59
C GLU A 221 -16.01 -28.91 -9.04
N GLU A 222 -16.68 -30.06 -9.16
CA GLU A 222 -18.11 -30.15 -9.46
C GLU A 222 -18.96 -30.04 -8.20
N ILE A 223 -20.03 -29.23 -8.27
CA ILE A 223 -21.02 -29.12 -7.20
C ILE A 223 -22.01 -30.26 -7.32
N LYS A 224 -22.14 -31.03 -6.24
CA LYS A 224 -23.04 -32.17 -6.15
C LYS A 224 -24.08 -31.96 -5.06
N VAL A 225 -25.28 -32.47 -5.33
CA VAL A 225 -26.45 -32.35 -4.47
C VAL A 225 -26.97 -33.74 -4.16
N HIS A 226 -27.20 -34.00 -2.88
CA HIS A 226 -27.90 -35.19 -2.40
C HIS A 226 -29.38 -34.88 -2.23
N TYR A 227 -30.21 -35.81 -2.71
CA TYR A 227 -31.65 -35.72 -2.58
C TYR A 227 -32.14 -36.77 -1.59
N SER A 228 -33.04 -36.41 -0.69
CA SER A 228 -33.69 -37.38 0.20
C SER A 228 -34.60 -38.36 -0.54
N LYS A 229 -35.02 -38.01 -1.76
CA LYS A 229 -35.72 -38.90 -2.70
C LYS A 229 -35.44 -38.48 -4.14
N GLN A 230 -35.67 -39.38 -5.09
CA GLN A 230 -35.44 -39.08 -6.51
C GLN A 230 -36.43 -38.01 -7.01
N PRO A 231 -35.97 -36.88 -7.60
CA PRO A 231 -36.85 -35.89 -8.23
C PRO A 231 -37.36 -36.38 -9.58
N GLU A 232 -38.56 -35.92 -9.99
CA GLU A 232 -39.19 -36.28 -11.28
C GLU A 232 -38.46 -35.69 -12.49
N CYS A 233 -37.71 -34.61 -12.28
CA CYS A 233 -36.92 -33.95 -13.30
C CYS A 233 -35.55 -33.51 -12.76
N ALA A 234 -34.62 -33.21 -13.66
CA ALA A 234 -33.32 -32.66 -13.28
C ALA A 234 -33.48 -31.20 -12.82
N GLY A 235 -32.98 -30.89 -11.62
CA GLY A 235 -32.93 -29.52 -11.12
C GLY A 235 -31.76 -28.72 -11.69
N GLU A 236 -31.93 -27.40 -11.79
CA GLU A 236 -30.91 -26.46 -12.22
C GLU A 236 -30.28 -25.75 -11.00
N ILE A 237 -28.99 -25.97 -10.77
CA ILE A 237 -28.24 -25.25 -9.73
C ILE A 237 -27.88 -23.85 -10.23
N LYS A 238 -28.13 -22.82 -9.42
CA LYS A 238 -27.78 -21.41 -9.71
C LYS A 238 -27.13 -20.74 -8.51
N GLU A 239 -26.26 -19.78 -8.80
CA GLU A 239 -25.87 -18.78 -7.80
C GLU A 239 -26.99 -17.76 -7.66
N TYR A 240 -27.25 -17.32 -6.44
CA TYR A 240 -28.26 -16.31 -6.20
C TYR A 240 -27.81 -15.27 -5.17
N TYR A 241 -28.35 -14.06 -5.33
CA TYR A 241 -28.23 -12.96 -4.37
C TYR A 241 -29.61 -12.44 -4.00
N THR A 242 -29.84 -12.25 -2.71
CA THR A 242 -31.06 -11.64 -2.19
C THR A 242 -30.83 -10.16 -1.91
N TYR A 243 -31.79 -9.33 -2.32
CA TYR A 243 -31.81 -7.90 -2.02
C TYR A 243 -33.04 -7.55 -1.18
N GLY A 244 -32.88 -6.61 -0.26
CA GLY A 244 -33.92 -6.20 0.70
C GLY A 244 -33.91 -7.04 1.99
N ASN A 245 -34.52 -6.52 3.06
CA ASN A 245 -34.48 -7.13 4.41
C ASN A 245 -35.21 -8.48 4.52
N GLN A 246 -35.87 -8.95 3.45
CA GLN A 246 -36.59 -10.23 3.39
C GLN A 246 -36.40 -11.00 2.06
N GLY A 247 -35.41 -10.63 1.24
CA GLY A 247 -35.17 -11.31 -0.05
C GLY A 247 -36.23 -11.03 -1.12
N GLU A 248 -36.79 -9.82 -1.12
CA GLU A 248 -37.83 -9.36 -2.06
C GLU A 248 -37.42 -9.47 -3.54
N TYR A 249 -36.13 -9.50 -3.84
CA TYR A 249 -35.61 -9.72 -5.18
C TYR A 249 -34.45 -10.73 -5.18
N ILE A 250 -34.55 -11.74 -6.05
CA ILE A 250 -33.52 -12.75 -6.29
C ILE A 250 -32.87 -12.47 -7.64
N ASP A 251 -31.57 -12.19 -7.64
CA ASP A 251 -30.76 -12.11 -8.87
C ASP A 251 -29.94 -13.38 -9.04
N TYR A 252 -29.88 -13.91 -10.27
CA TYR A 252 -29.12 -15.11 -10.60
C TYR A 252 -27.85 -14.76 -11.37
N THR A 253 -26.71 -15.28 -10.92
CA THR A 253 -25.41 -14.97 -11.53
C THR A 253 -24.60 -16.21 -11.88
N GLU A 254 -23.53 -16.02 -12.65
CA GLU A 254 -22.51 -17.04 -12.94
C GLU A 254 -21.13 -16.43 -12.69
N ARG A 255 -20.88 -16.02 -11.44
CA ARG A 255 -19.66 -15.30 -11.07
C ARG A 255 -18.56 -16.25 -10.64
N TYR A 256 -18.90 -17.33 -9.94
CA TYR A 256 -17.93 -18.27 -9.36
C TYR A 256 -18.08 -19.69 -9.90
N THR A 257 -19.18 -19.99 -10.58
CA THR A 257 -19.54 -21.30 -11.08
C THR A 257 -20.01 -21.20 -12.54
N LYS A 258 -19.95 -22.32 -13.27
CA LYS A 258 -20.50 -22.44 -14.62
C LYS A 258 -20.92 -23.88 -14.90
N LYS A 259 -21.81 -24.09 -15.87
CA LYS A 259 -22.05 -25.43 -16.43
C LYS A 259 -20.88 -25.88 -17.31
N ASN A 260 -20.43 -27.12 -17.13
CA ASN A 260 -19.45 -27.77 -18.00
C ASN A 260 -20.14 -28.40 -19.23
N GLU A 261 -19.37 -29.03 -20.12
CA GLU A 261 -19.88 -29.66 -21.35
C GLU A 261 -20.88 -30.80 -21.09
N ASN A 262 -20.82 -31.41 -19.90
CA ASN A 262 -21.73 -32.48 -19.48
C ASN A 262 -23.00 -31.93 -18.78
N GLY A 263 -23.11 -30.60 -18.63
CA GLY A 263 -24.24 -29.94 -17.97
C GLY A 263 -24.09 -29.81 -16.44
N ASN A 264 -23.00 -30.31 -15.84
CA ASN A 264 -22.77 -30.23 -14.40
C ASN A 264 -22.22 -28.86 -14.02
N VAL A 265 -22.59 -28.34 -12.84
CA VAL A 265 -22.09 -27.06 -12.34
C VAL A 265 -20.73 -27.24 -11.69
N VAL A 266 -19.72 -26.50 -12.16
CA VAL A 266 -18.35 -26.54 -11.67
C VAL A 266 -17.89 -25.18 -11.15
N CYS A 267 -17.05 -25.17 -10.12
CA CYS A 267 -16.40 -23.99 -9.57
C CYS A 267 -15.32 -23.46 -10.53
N THR A 268 -15.24 -22.14 -10.70
CA THR A 268 -14.40 -21.48 -11.72
C THR A 268 -13.58 -20.31 -11.21
N SER A 269 -13.94 -19.73 -10.07
CA SER A 269 -13.17 -18.65 -9.45
C SER A 269 -13.31 -18.65 -7.94
N VAL A 270 -12.29 -18.12 -7.26
CA VAL A 270 -12.20 -18.03 -5.80
C VAL A 270 -13.24 -17.04 -5.26
N GLY A 271 -13.91 -17.40 -4.17
CA GLY A 271 -14.83 -16.50 -3.49
C GLY A 271 -15.87 -17.20 -2.62
N HIS A 272 -16.88 -16.42 -2.24
CA HIS A 272 -18.04 -16.91 -1.52
C HIS A 272 -19.30 -16.62 -2.33
N THR A 273 -20.21 -17.58 -2.40
CA THR A 273 -21.49 -17.44 -3.11
C THR A 273 -22.58 -18.28 -2.47
N SER A 274 -23.84 -17.89 -2.63
CA SER A 274 -24.99 -18.68 -2.21
C SER A 274 -25.53 -19.47 -3.40
N LEU A 275 -25.90 -20.73 -3.18
CA LEU A 275 -26.43 -21.62 -4.21
C LEU A 275 -27.86 -22.02 -3.91
N CYS A 276 -28.65 -22.18 -4.95
CA CYS A 276 -29.98 -22.79 -4.90
C CYS A 276 -30.12 -23.82 -6.01
N ILE A 277 -31.10 -24.70 -5.90
CA ILE A 277 -31.55 -25.58 -6.99
C ILE A 277 -33.00 -25.27 -7.33
N ILE A 278 -33.28 -25.22 -8.62
CA ILE A 278 -34.61 -24.94 -9.17
C ILE A 278 -35.09 -26.16 -9.93
N PHE A 279 -36.18 -26.76 -9.48
CA PHE A 279 -36.88 -27.80 -10.23
C PHE A 279 -37.99 -27.14 -11.06
N PRO A 280 -38.00 -27.31 -12.40
CA PRO A 280 -39.10 -26.80 -13.22
C PRO A 280 -40.42 -27.51 -12.87
N GLU A 281 -41.53 -26.89 -13.26
CA GLU A 281 -42.85 -27.51 -13.14
C GLU A 281 -42.93 -28.84 -13.92
N THR A 282 -43.54 -29.84 -13.30
CA THR A 282 -43.75 -31.21 -13.81
C THR A 282 -45.24 -31.56 -13.78
N GLU A 283 -45.61 -32.82 -14.05
CA GLU A 283 -47.00 -33.28 -13.96
C GLU A 283 -47.53 -33.17 -12.52
N HIS A 284 -46.73 -33.54 -11.52
CA HIS A 284 -47.17 -33.62 -10.11
C HIS A 284 -46.73 -32.43 -9.25
N TYR A 285 -45.67 -31.73 -9.67
CA TYR A 285 -45.06 -30.67 -8.87
C TYR A 285 -45.01 -29.33 -9.59
N LYS A 286 -45.34 -28.24 -8.87
CA LYS A 286 -45.07 -26.87 -9.34
C LYS A 286 -43.57 -26.57 -9.28
N GLU A 287 -43.14 -25.51 -9.97
CA GLU A 287 -41.74 -25.05 -9.87
C GLU A 287 -41.34 -24.90 -8.39
N THR A 288 -40.25 -25.54 -8.01
CA THR A 288 -39.79 -25.60 -6.62
C THR A 288 -38.37 -25.07 -6.53
N TRP A 289 -38.18 -24.09 -5.66
CA TRP A 289 -36.89 -23.48 -5.37
C TRP A 289 -36.39 -23.92 -4.00
N ILE A 290 -35.16 -24.43 -3.92
CA ILE A 290 -34.55 -24.88 -2.67
C ILE A 290 -33.20 -24.19 -2.49
N ALA A 291 -33.06 -23.46 -1.37
CA ALA A 291 -31.77 -22.92 -0.95
C ALA A 291 -30.82 -24.05 -0.56
N LEU A 292 -29.63 -24.06 -1.15
CA LEU A 292 -28.59 -25.07 -0.87
C LEU A 292 -27.55 -24.57 0.15
N GLY A 293 -27.45 -23.25 0.35
CA GLY A 293 -26.57 -22.63 1.34
C GLY A 293 -25.41 -21.81 0.72
N LYS A 294 -24.58 -21.21 1.60
CA LYS A 294 -23.42 -20.40 1.22
C LYS A 294 -22.17 -21.27 1.14
N VAL A 295 -21.54 -21.29 -0.03
CA VAL A 295 -20.31 -22.05 -0.29
C VAL A 295 -19.07 -21.15 -0.29
N ARG A 296 -17.92 -21.73 0.09
CA ARG A 296 -16.59 -21.15 -0.06
C ARG A 296 -15.82 -21.89 -1.16
N ILE A 297 -15.25 -21.13 -2.10
CA ILE A 297 -14.46 -21.67 -3.21
C ILE A 297 -13.03 -21.14 -3.09
N TYR A 298 -12.06 -22.03 -2.94
CA TYR A 298 -10.63 -21.71 -2.77
C TYR A 298 -9.76 -22.30 -3.89
N ASN A 299 -8.50 -21.88 -3.96
CA ASN A 299 -7.52 -22.37 -4.95
C ASN A 299 -6.31 -22.96 -4.22
N ASN A 300 -6.10 -24.27 -4.23
CA ASN A 300 -4.90 -24.88 -3.63
C ASN A 300 -3.85 -25.31 -4.68
N GLU A 301 -4.20 -25.35 -5.97
CA GLU A 301 -3.27 -25.71 -7.05
C GLU A 301 -2.08 -24.72 -7.12
N ASP A 302 -2.37 -23.43 -7.17
CA ASP A 302 -1.36 -22.38 -7.12
C ASP A 302 -1.97 -21.07 -6.57
N PRO A 303 -2.24 -20.99 -5.25
CA PRO A 303 -2.83 -19.80 -4.68
C PRO A 303 -1.88 -18.62 -4.73
N LEU A 304 -2.46 -17.45 -4.98
CA LEU A 304 -1.81 -16.20 -4.67
C LEU A 304 -1.85 -15.97 -3.15
N GLY A 305 -0.76 -15.43 -2.61
CA GLY A 305 -0.66 -15.05 -1.21
C GLY A 305 0.32 -13.90 -1.00
N GLY A 306 0.19 -13.19 0.11
CA GLY A 306 1.11 -12.13 0.47
C GLY A 306 0.77 -11.43 1.78
N PHE A 307 1.73 -10.68 2.32
CA PHE A 307 1.48 -9.79 3.46
C PHE A 307 0.40 -8.75 3.10
N ASN A 308 -0.55 -8.58 4.01
CA ASN A 308 -1.57 -7.54 3.94
C ASN A 308 -0.92 -6.18 4.18
N LEU A 309 -1.45 -5.12 3.58
CA LEU A 309 -0.93 -3.77 3.79
C LEU A 309 -2.06 -2.74 3.80
N SER A 310 -2.25 -2.09 4.94
CA SER A 310 -2.98 -0.83 5.04
C SER A 310 -2.18 0.27 4.32
N GLY A 311 -2.80 1.00 3.38
CA GLY A 311 -2.21 2.26 2.88
C GLY A 311 -1.09 2.17 1.84
N TYR A 312 -0.73 0.98 1.35
CA TYR A 312 0.31 0.82 0.34
C TYR A 312 -0.11 1.30 -1.06
N LYS A 313 0.84 1.84 -1.85
CA LYS A 313 0.54 2.38 -3.19
C LYS A 313 0.94 1.42 -4.30
N TYR A 314 0.04 1.25 -5.27
CA TYR A 314 0.30 0.47 -6.48
C TYR A 314 1.64 0.85 -7.16
N GLY A 315 2.52 -0.13 -7.29
CA GLY A 315 3.80 0.01 -8.01
C GLY A 315 4.99 0.48 -7.17
N GLU A 316 4.85 0.61 -5.86
CA GLU A 316 6.00 0.57 -4.96
C GLU A 316 6.64 -0.84 -4.94
N THR A 317 7.86 -0.92 -4.39
CA THR A 317 8.76 -2.07 -4.56
C THR A 317 9.21 -2.71 -3.25
N MET A 318 8.74 -2.23 -2.10
CA MET A 318 9.14 -2.70 -0.76
C MET A 318 7.99 -2.55 0.24
N LYS A 319 7.46 -3.64 0.77
CA LYS A 319 6.38 -3.61 1.76
C LYS A 319 6.91 -3.07 3.08
N LYS A 320 6.29 -2.04 3.62
CA LYS A 320 6.72 -1.44 4.88
C LYS A 320 5.58 -0.77 5.64
N GLU A 321 5.63 -0.83 6.96
CA GLU A 321 4.61 -0.27 7.85
C GLU A 321 5.25 0.31 9.11
N VAL A 322 4.55 1.23 9.75
CA VAL A 322 4.89 1.78 11.07
C VAL A 322 3.77 1.37 12.00
N GLU A 323 4.11 0.69 13.09
CA GLU A 323 3.14 0.15 14.03
C GLU A 323 3.32 0.80 15.39
N ASP A 324 2.26 1.39 15.95
CA ASP A 324 2.27 1.88 17.32
C ASP A 324 2.24 0.66 18.27
N ILE A 325 3.20 0.58 19.20
CA ILE A 325 3.31 -0.52 20.17
C ILE A 325 3.27 0.03 21.59
N THR A 326 2.43 -0.58 22.42
CA THR A 326 2.50 -0.38 23.88
C THR A 326 3.63 -1.24 24.43
N VAL A 327 4.49 -0.61 25.23
CA VAL A 327 5.68 -1.23 25.83
C VAL A 327 5.46 -1.44 27.32
N THR A 328 5.48 -2.69 27.74
CA THR A 328 5.46 -3.09 29.15
C THR A 328 6.76 -3.82 29.47
N ASN A 329 7.44 -3.41 30.56
CA ASN A 329 8.73 -3.98 30.98
C ASN A 329 9.78 -4.01 29.84
N GLY A 330 9.83 -2.95 29.03
CA GLY A 330 10.77 -2.82 27.92
C GLY A 330 10.48 -3.71 26.71
N THR A 331 9.34 -4.38 26.64
CA THR A 331 8.95 -5.23 25.50
C THR A 331 7.63 -4.74 24.93
N GLY A 332 7.52 -4.71 23.61
CA GLY A 332 6.27 -4.39 22.92
C GLY A 332 5.85 -5.49 21.96
N SER A 333 4.60 -5.45 21.50
CA SER A 333 4.09 -6.38 20.51
C SER A 333 3.24 -5.68 19.45
N PHE A 334 3.26 -6.20 18.23
CA PHE A 334 2.41 -5.78 17.13
C PHE A 334 1.89 -6.99 16.36
N CYS A 335 0.88 -6.79 15.51
CA CYS A 335 0.26 -7.85 14.74
C CYS A 335 0.28 -7.53 13.25
N GLU A 336 0.82 -8.45 12.46
CA GLU A 336 0.76 -8.40 11.01
C GLU A 336 -0.04 -9.56 10.42
N TRP A 337 -0.43 -9.42 9.16
CA TRP A 337 -1.30 -10.41 8.51
C TRP A 337 -0.71 -10.87 7.18
N PHE A 338 -0.80 -12.17 6.92
CA PHE A 338 -0.53 -12.75 5.62
C PHE A 338 -1.79 -13.44 5.11
N ALA A 339 -2.23 -13.12 3.90
CA ALA A 339 -3.49 -13.62 3.33
C ALA A 339 -3.24 -14.46 2.07
N CYS A 340 -4.10 -15.44 1.82
CA CYS A 340 -3.93 -16.41 0.73
C CYS A 340 -5.29 -16.80 0.09
N GLU A 341 -5.28 -17.11 -1.21
CA GLU A 341 -6.45 -17.67 -1.94
C GLU A 341 -6.71 -19.15 -1.60
N GLY A 342 -5.71 -19.84 -1.06
CA GLY A 342 -5.81 -21.22 -0.60
C GLY A 342 -6.57 -21.32 0.72
N ASN A 343 -6.91 -22.54 1.10
CA ASN A 343 -7.50 -22.80 2.42
C ASN A 343 -6.42 -22.80 3.54
N ALA A 344 -6.86 -22.78 4.79
CA ALA A 344 -5.97 -22.75 5.95
C ALA A 344 -5.04 -23.98 6.07
N ALA A 345 -5.48 -25.15 5.58
CA ALA A 345 -4.66 -26.36 5.60
C ALA A 345 -3.47 -26.22 4.65
N TRP A 346 -3.73 -25.77 3.42
CA TRP A 346 -2.69 -25.44 2.44
C TRP A 346 -1.74 -24.37 2.97
N LEU A 347 -2.29 -23.31 3.57
CA LEU A 347 -1.50 -22.21 4.12
C LEU A 347 -0.54 -22.69 5.22
N ASN A 348 -1.00 -23.54 6.13
CA ASN A 348 -0.19 -24.13 7.20
C ASN A 348 0.87 -25.12 6.68
N GLU A 349 0.58 -25.85 5.61
CA GLU A 349 1.49 -26.84 5.05
C GLU A 349 2.62 -26.17 4.25
N HIS A 350 2.28 -25.15 3.46
CA HIS A 350 3.19 -24.61 2.45
C HIS A 350 3.86 -23.30 2.85
N ILE A 351 3.30 -22.52 3.78
CA ILE A 351 3.85 -21.22 4.17
C ILE A 351 4.44 -21.27 5.57
N THR A 352 5.70 -20.82 5.69
CA THR A 352 6.37 -20.59 6.97
C THR A 352 6.86 -19.16 7.08
N PHE A 353 7.05 -18.68 8.30
CA PHE A 353 7.41 -17.28 8.57
C PHE A 353 8.69 -17.19 9.40
N LYS A 354 9.48 -16.15 9.13
CA LYS A 354 10.62 -15.76 9.96
C LYS A 354 10.54 -14.28 10.25
N VAL A 355 10.83 -13.90 11.49
CA VAL A 355 11.11 -12.52 11.88
C VAL A 355 12.60 -12.35 12.17
N SER A 356 13.15 -11.17 11.90
CA SER A 356 14.55 -10.83 12.23
C SER A 356 14.67 -9.35 12.57
N ASP A 357 15.52 -9.00 13.54
CA ASP A 357 15.91 -7.61 13.76
C ASP A 357 16.81 -7.14 12.61
N VAL A 358 16.38 -6.09 11.91
CA VAL A 358 17.15 -5.41 10.86
C VAL A 358 17.29 -3.90 11.17
N THR A 359 17.21 -3.56 12.46
CA THR A 359 17.46 -2.21 12.98
C THR A 359 18.83 -1.75 12.49
N PRO A 360 18.92 -0.57 11.83
CA PRO A 360 20.21 -0.09 11.36
C PRO A 360 21.20 0.07 12.50
N LYS A 361 22.47 -0.22 12.24
CA LYS A 361 23.54 -0.29 13.25
C LYS A 361 23.62 0.94 14.14
N GLU A 362 23.51 2.15 13.60
CA GLU A 362 23.61 3.37 14.42
C GLU A 362 22.36 3.62 15.27
N TYR A 363 21.19 3.14 14.84
CA TYR A 363 20.00 3.11 15.69
C TYR A 363 20.21 2.09 16.81
N ARG A 364 20.73 0.90 16.49
CA ARG A 364 21.05 -0.13 17.48
C ARG A 364 22.00 0.40 18.55
N ASN A 365 23.10 1.03 18.14
CA ASN A 365 24.06 1.67 19.04
C ASN A 365 23.40 2.71 19.97
N LEU A 366 22.47 3.53 19.45
CA LEU A 366 21.76 4.51 20.25
C LEU A 366 20.92 3.84 21.34
N MET A 367 20.18 2.79 20.97
CA MET A 367 19.30 2.09 21.91
C MET A 367 20.12 1.35 22.98
N ASP A 368 21.27 0.77 22.61
CA ASP A 368 22.19 0.15 23.57
C ASP A 368 22.76 1.19 24.55
N TRP A 369 23.21 2.34 24.05
CA TRP A 369 23.65 3.46 24.87
C TRP A 369 22.53 3.97 25.80
N ALA A 370 21.29 3.98 25.32
CA ALA A 370 20.15 4.40 26.10
C ALA A 370 19.75 3.39 27.18
N GLY A 371 20.24 2.15 27.10
CA GLY A 371 19.88 1.04 28.00
C GLY A 371 18.50 0.45 27.68
N TRP A 372 18.01 0.60 26.44
CA TRP A 372 16.73 0.01 26.04
C TRP A 372 16.86 -1.50 25.87
N ASN A 373 15.76 -2.24 26.01
CA ASN A 373 15.76 -3.69 25.76
C ASN A 373 15.82 -3.97 24.26
N THR A 374 16.76 -4.82 23.84
CA THR A 374 17.13 -5.05 22.44
C THR A 374 17.01 -6.52 22.07
N SER A 375 16.28 -7.27 22.89
CA SER A 375 15.99 -8.68 22.69
C SER A 375 15.40 -8.92 21.30
N GLU A 376 15.94 -9.95 20.63
CA GLU A 376 15.53 -10.37 19.29
C GLU A 376 14.01 -10.58 19.20
N PRO A 377 13.39 -10.25 18.06
CA PRO A 377 11.97 -10.45 17.87
C PRO A 377 11.61 -11.94 17.80
N GLU A 378 10.48 -12.27 18.41
CA GLU A 378 9.83 -13.58 18.32
C GLU A 378 8.50 -13.46 17.58
N ILE A 379 8.08 -14.53 16.92
CA ILE A 379 6.84 -14.56 16.14
C ILE A 379 5.96 -15.74 16.54
N LYS A 380 4.70 -15.44 16.85
CA LYS A 380 3.62 -16.42 17.01
C LYS A 380 2.69 -16.35 15.81
N VAL A 381 2.45 -17.50 15.19
CA VAL A 381 1.62 -17.64 14.00
C VAL A 381 0.32 -18.34 14.34
N GLU A 382 -0.80 -17.76 13.93
CA GLU A 382 -2.12 -18.37 14.08
C GLU A 382 -2.86 -18.33 12.73
N THR A 383 -3.31 -19.48 12.24
CA THR A 383 -3.85 -19.62 10.88
C THR A 383 -5.34 -19.95 10.89
N TYR A 384 -6.11 -19.29 10.02
CA TYR A 384 -7.56 -19.41 9.99
C TYR A 384 -8.11 -19.36 8.57
N ASN A 385 -9.25 -20.04 8.34
CA ASN A 385 -10.07 -19.79 7.16
C ASN A 385 -10.87 -18.50 7.35
N LEU A 386 -10.94 -17.67 6.31
CA LEU A 386 -11.71 -16.44 6.33
C LEU A 386 -13.20 -16.74 6.11
N LYS A 387 -14.04 -16.12 6.93
CA LYS A 387 -15.49 -16.11 6.76
C LYS A 387 -15.88 -15.17 5.62
N GLY A 388 -17.07 -15.39 5.03
CA GLY A 388 -17.56 -14.66 3.85
C GLY A 388 -17.34 -13.15 3.87
N VAL A 389 -17.79 -12.45 4.91
CA VAL A 389 -17.69 -10.98 4.98
C VAL A 389 -16.23 -10.50 5.00
N TYR A 390 -15.34 -11.18 5.72
CA TYR A 390 -13.93 -10.81 5.84
C TYR A 390 -13.10 -11.22 4.62
N GLY A 391 -13.33 -12.42 4.08
CA GLY A 391 -12.65 -12.88 2.85
C GLY A 391 -13.04 -12.07 1.61
N GLU A 392 -14.26 -11.52 1.59
CA GLU A 392 -14.75 -10.65 0.53
C GLU A 392 -14.09 -9.26 0.51
N THR A 393 -13.61 -8.76 1.66
CA THR A 393 -12.98 -7.44 1.81
C THR A 393 -11.45 -7.51 1.89
N THR A 394 -10.89 -8.67 2.22
CA THR A 394 -9.44 -8.88 2.32
C THR A 394 -8.85 -9.14 0.94
N SER A 395 -8.00 -8.23 0.48
CA SER A 395 -7.29 -8.37 -0.79
C SER A 395 -6.00 -9.15 -0.60
N VAL A 396 -5.73 -10.09 -1.49
CA VAL A 396 -4.43 -10.74 -1.58
C VAL A 396 -3.48 -9.85 -2.39
N THR A 397 -2.24 -9.73 -1.95
CA THR A 397 -1.18 -9.02 -2.66
C THR A 397 -0.26 -10.02 -3.37
N THR A 398 0.33 -9.63 -4.49
CA THR A 398 1.40 -10.43 -5.10
C THR A 398 2.65 -10.43 -4.20
N SER A 399 3.35 -11.56 -4.17
CA SER A 399 4.69 -11.72 -3.61
C SER A 399 5.68 -10.67 -4.16
N THR A 400 6.49 -10.06 -3.30
CA THR A 400 7.42 -8.98 -3.71
C THR A 400 8.84 -9.40 -4.08
N THR A 401 9.12 -10.70 -4.10
CA THR A 401 10.41 -11.24 -4.55
C THR A 401 10.72 -10.96 -6.03
N SER A 402 9.74 -10.55 -6.86
CA SER A 402 10.02 -9.88 -8.14
C SER A 402 8.86 -9.02 -8.67
N GLY A 403 9.01 -7.69 -8.61
CA GLY A 403 8.18 -6.77 -9.42
C GLY A 403 7.33 -5.77 -8.63
N LYS A 404 6.29 -5.26 -9.28
CA LYS A 404 5.34 -4.29 -8.71
C LYS A 404 4.24 -5.03 -8.00
N ILE A 405 3.85 -4.55 -6.81
CA ILE A 405 2.68 -5.09 -6.10
C ILE A 405 1.42 -4.95 -6.97
N GLU A 406 0.71 -6.06 -7.16
CA GLU A 406 -0.64 -6.11 -7.68
C GLU A 406 -1.59 -6.66 -6.60
N PHE A 407 -2.84 -6.18 -6.62
CA PHE A 407 -3.91 -6.70 -5.77
C PHE A 407 -4.73 -7.66 -6.62
N SER A 408 -4.84 -8.91 -6.21
CA SER A 408 -5.43 -9.97 -7.01
C SER A 408 -6.14 -10.97 -6.10
N GLY A 409 -7.47 -10.95 -6.13
CA GLY A 409 -8.28 -12.01 -5.54
C GLY A 409 -8.91 -11.68 -4.18
N LYS A 410 -9.78 -12.60 -3.76
CA LYS A 410 -10.39 -12.64 -2.42
C LYS A 410 -9.58 -13.61 -1.57
N ALA A 411 -9.16 -13.19 -0.38
CA ALA A 411 -8.45 -14.10 0.52
C ALA A 411 -9.42 -15.12 1.12
N MET A 412 -9.06 -16.40 1.07
CA MET A 412 -9.85 -17.50 1.65
C MET A 412 -9.27 -17.97 2.98
N SER A 413 -8.01 -17.67 3.26
CA SER A 413 -7.36 -17.92 4.54
C SER A 413 -6.35 -16.82 4.87
N GLN A 414 -5.96 -16.76 6.14
CA GLN A 414 -4.93 -15.85 6.62
C GLN A 414 -4.15 -16.40 7.81
N CYS A 415 -2.95 -15.87 8.01
CA CYS A 415 -2.16 -16.01 9.23
C CYS A 415 -2.14 -14.66 9.97
N LYS A 416 -2.44 -14.69 11.26
CA LYS A 416 -2.10 -13.64 12.22
C LYS A 416 -0.67 -13.88 12.69
N LEU A 417 0.17 -12.87 12.56
CA LEU A 417 1.57 -12.88 12.96
C LEU A 417 1.72 -11.93 14.14
N THR A 418 1.70 -12.46 15.35
CA THR A 418 1.97 -11.65 16.54
C THR A 418 3.47 -11.63 16.76
N VAL A 419 4.07 -10.44 16.66
CA VAL A 419 5.50 -10.25 16.86
C VAL A 419 5.71 -9.58 18.20
N THR A 420 6.61 -10.13 19.01
CA THR A 420 7.04 -9.56 20.29
C THR A 420 8.51 -9.23 20.19
N ALA A 421 8.92 -8.03 20.59
CA ALA A 421 10.31 -7.58 20.48
C ALA A 421 10.68 -6.61 21.61
N GLY A 422 11.97 -6.51 21.94
CA GLY A 422 12.45 -5.47 22.82
C GLY A 422 12.16 -4.07 22.25
N ALA A 423 11.84 -3.09 23.09
CA ALA A 423 11.48 -1.73 22.66
C ALA A 423 12.57 -1.02 21.82
N GLY A 424 13.84 -1.44 21.97
CA GLY A 424 14.97 -1.00 21.18
C GLY A 424 15.06 -1.63 19.78
N VAL A 425 14.26 -2.63 19.45
CA VAL A 425 14.15 -3.14 18.07
C VAL A 425 13.32 -2.13 17.27
N ARG A 426 13.95 -1.42 16.34
CA ARG A 426 13.32 -0.34 15.56
C ARG A 426 12.90 -0.76 14.16
N VAL A 427 13.39 -1.90 13.66
CA VAL A 427 12.89 -2.50 12.41
C VAL A 427 12.91 -4.02 12.49
N CYS A 428 11.74 -4.63 12.30
CA CYS A 428 11.59 -6.07 12.09
C CYS A 428 11.43 -6.35 10.60
N ARG A 429 12.16 -7.35 10.08
CA ARG A 429 11.90 -7.95 8.76
C ARG A 429 11.08 -9.21 8.92
N LEU A 430 9.93 -9.28 8.25
CA LEU A 430 9.11 -10.48 8.15
C LEU A 430 9.28 -11.09 6.78
N ASP A 431 9.74 -12.34 6.76
CA ASP A 431 9.89 -13.15 5.56
C ASP A 431 8.86 -14.29 5.57
N ALA A 432 8.10 -14.43 4.49
CA ALA A 432 7.26 -15.59 4.23
C ALA A 432 7.96 -16.50 3.22
N TYR A 433 8.03 -17.79 3.50
CA TYR A 433 8.62 -18.82 2.65
C TYR A 433 7.54 -19.76 2.16
N ARG A 434 7.49 -20.03 0.86
CA ARG A 434 6.64 -21.07 0.25
C ARG A 434 7.49 -22.28 -0.06
N ASP A 435 7.20 -23.41 0.57
CA ASP A 435 7.95 -24.67 0.42
C ASP A 435 9.47 -24.48 0.64
N GLY A 436 9.83 -23.65 1.62
CA GLY A 436 11.22 -23.33 1.95
C GLY A 436 11.89 -22.28 1.04
N VAL A 437 11.21 -21.78 0.01
CA VAL A 437 11.71 -20.72 -0.88
C VAL A 437 11.15 -19.37 -0.45
N LEU A 438 12.01 -18.35 -0.33
CA LEU A 438 11.57 -16.99 0.01
C LEU A 438 10.49 -16.54 -0.99
N TYR A 439 9.31 -16.24 -0.47
CA TYR A 439 8.14 -15.92 -1.25
C TYR A 439 7.83 -14.42 -1.16
N ASP A 440 7.77 -13.86 0.04
CA ASP A 440 7.41 -12.45 0.26
C ASP A 440 8.15 -11.86 1.47
N THR A 441 8.33 -10.53 1.48
CA THR A 441 9.02 -9.81 2.56
C THR A 441 8.32 -8.50 2.89
N MET A 442 8.22 -8.16 4.18
CA MET A 442 7.86 -6.82 4.66
C MET A 442 8.77 -6.33 5.78
N TYR A 443 8.82 -5.01 5.94
CA TYR A 443 9.58 -4.33 6.99
C TYR A 443 8.65 -3.52 7.90
N VAL A 444 8.62 -3.83 9.18
CA VAL A 444 7.79 -3.10 10.15
C VAL A 444 8.69 -2.30 11.08
N ALA A 445 8.39 -1.03 11.28
CA ALA A 445 9.07 -0.19 12.25
C ALA A 445 8.17 0.06 13.46
N PRO A 446 8.42 -0.61 14.61
CA PRO A 446 7.65 -0.36 15.83
C PRO A 446 7.84 1.08 16.33
N LYS A 447 6.77 1.71 16.81
CA LYS A 447 6.76 3.04 17.41
C LYS A 447 6.33 2.92 18.88
N PRO A 448 7.25 3.10 19.84
CA PRO A 448 7.04 2.64 21.21
C PRO A 448 6.38 3.70 22.08
N TYR A 449 5.30 3.32 22.74
CA TYR A 449 4.60 4.12 23.74
C TYR A 449 4.59 3.39 25.07
N ASP A 450 4.52 4.13 26.17
CA ASP A 450 4.24 3.55 27.48
C ASP A 450 2.75 3.15 27.61
N GLU A 451 2.38 2.63 28.78
CA GLU A 451 1.01 2.21 29.10
C GLU A 451 0.01 3.39 29.20
N ASP A 452 0.52 4.62 29.36
CA ASP A 452 -0.26 5.86 29.41
C ASP A 452 -0.44 6.50 28.02
N GLY A 453 0.19 5.94 26.98
CA GLY A 453 0.15 6.42 25.60
C GLY A 453 1.15 7.53 25.28
N ASN A 454 2.17 7.75 26.12
CA ASN A 454 3.25 8.69 25.84
C ASN A 454 4.32 8.06 24.95
N LEU A 455 4.79 8.81 23.96
CA LEU A 455 5.83 8.36 23.03
C LEU A 455 7.20 8.28 23.72
N LEU A 456 7.77 7.08 23.85
CA LEU A 456 9.06 6.85 24.51
C LEU A 456 10.25 7.48 23.76
N ASP A 457 10.13 7.66 22.43
CA ASP A 457 11.15 8.32 21.62
C ASP A 457 11.38 9.79 22.07
N THR A 458 10.40 10.43 22.74
CA THR A 458 10.53 11.80 23.27
C THR A 458 11.56 11.87 24.39
N GLU A 459 11.49 10.96 25.36
CA GLU A 459 12.46 10.90 26.46
C GLU A 459 13.86 10.53 25.95
N LEU A 460 13.93 9.58 25.01
CA LEU A 460 15.18 9.22 24.34
C LEU A 460 15.81 10.43 23.65
N TYR A 461 15.01 11.19 22.89
CA TYR A 461 15.46 12.40 22.22
C TYR A 461 16.03 13.43 23.21
N THR A 462 15.30 13.72 24.30
CA THR A 462 15.78 14.64 25.34
C THR A 462 17.08 14.16 25.98
N LYS A 463 17.21 12.86 26.26
CA LYS A 463 18.44 12.26 26.78
C LYS A 463 19.62 12.42 25.82
N VAL A 464 19.42 12.16 24.53
CA VAL A 464 20.46 12.34 23.50
C VAL A 464 20.86 13.81 23.37
N ARG A 465 19.88 14.71 23.36
CA ARG A 465 20.09 16.15 23.22
C ARG A 465 20.91 16.70 24.38
N ARG A 466 20.51 16.43 25.63
CA ARG A 466 21.25 16.85 26.82
C ARG A 466 22.66 16.28 26.91
N ASN A 467 22.87 15.07 26.42
CA ASN A 467 24.22 14.51 26.34
C ASN A 467 25.12 15.31 25.39
N VAL A 468 24.61 15.67 24.21
CA VAL A 468 25.34 16.53 23.26
C VAL A 468 25.59 17.91 23.86
N GLU A 469 24.59 18.52 24.46
CA GLU A 469 24.69 19.84 25.10
C GLU A 469 25.76 19.85 26.19
N ALA A 470 25.79 18.86 27.07
CA ALA A 470 26.79 18.75 28.14
C ALA A 470 28.24 18.66 27.65
N LYS A 471 28.45 18.23 26.40
CA LYS A 471 29.78 18.16 25.77
C LYS A 471 30.13 19.43 24.98
N LEU A 472 29.12 20.14 24.50
CA LEU A 472 29.29 21.34 23.68
C LEU A 472 29.32 22.63 24.51
N TRP A 473 28.59 22.67 25.62
CA TRP A 473 28.37 23.88 26.39
C TRP A 473 29.30 23.98 27.60
N THR A 474 29.74 25.19 27.87
CA THR A 474 30.38 25.57 29.14
C THR A 474 29.55 26.64 29.85
N ASP A 475 29.75 26.78 31.16
CA ASP A 475 28.94 27.69 31.99
C ASP A 475 29.13 29.17 31.62
N ASP A 476 30.26 29.54 31.05
CA ASP A 476 30.61 30.89 30.62
C ASP A 476 30.06 31.27 29.23
N MET A 477 29.52 30.31 28.47
CA MET A 477 28.92 30.61 27.17
C MET A 477 27.60 31.37 27.32
N SER A 478 27.40 32.38 26.47
CA SER A 478 26.11 33.03 26.33
C SER A 478 25.06 32.05 25.78
N ASN A 479 23.77 32.36 25.97
CA ASN A 479 22.70 31.57 25.39
C ASN A 479 22.79 31.49 23.86
N TYR A 480 23.13 32.60 23.20
CA TYR A 480 23.40 32.61 21.76
C TYR A 480 24.51 31.63 21.38
N ASP A 481 25.67 31.69 22.06
CA ASP A 481 26.81 30.84 21.74
C ASP A 481 26.49 29.36 21.93
N LYS A 482 25.71 29.03 22.97
CA LYS A 482 25.23 27.66 23.21
C LYS A 482 24.36 27.15 22.07
N LEU A 483 23.36 27.93 21.66
CA LEU A 483 22.47 27.58 20.55
C LEU A 483 23.20 27.51 19.21
N LYS A 484 24.10 28.46 18.95
CA LYS A 484 24.90 28.51 17.73
C LYS A 484 25.85 27.33 17.63
N THR A 485 26.50 26.96 18.74
CA THR A 485 27.40 25.80 18.79
C THR A 485 26.66 24.50 18.52
N LEU A 486 25.45 24.33 19.09
CA LEU A 486 24.60 23.17 18.80
C LEU A 486 24.18 23.12 17.32
N ALA A 487 23.78 24.26 16.75
CA ALA A 487 23.42 24.37 15.35
C ALA A 487 24.58 24.02 14.39
N ASP A 488 25.79 24.48 14.73
CA ASP A 488 27.01 24.19 13.97
C ASP A 488 27.45 22.72 14.12
N TYR A 489 27.29 22.14 15.31
CA TYR A 489 27.49 20.71 15.53
C TYR A 489 26.60 19.88 14.59
N ILE A 490 25.29 20.15 14.56
CA ILE A 490 24.34 19.48 13.67
C ILE A 490 24.78 19.67 12.20
N SER A 491 25.11 20.90 11.83
CA SER A 491 25.46 21.25 10.45
C SER A 491 26.77 20.65 9.97
N THR A 492 27.64 20.26 10.89
CA THR A 492 28.92 19.64 10.57
C THR A 492 28.90 18.12 10.62
N THR A 493 27.99 17.52 11.41
CA THR A 493 27.92 16.08 11.67
C THR A 493 26.80 15.36 10.91
N ALA A 494 25.64 15.98 10.70
CA ALA A 494 24.49 15.39 10.03
C ALA A 494 24.51 15.61 8.51
N HIS A 495 23.62 14.94 7.77
CA HIS A 495 23.62 14.88 6.32
C HIS A 495 22.28 15.35 5.72
N TYR A 496 22.33 16.24 4.72
CA TYR A 496 21.11 16.73 4.07
C TYR A 496 20.59 15.71 3.05
N PRO A 497 19.30 15.31 3.10
CA PRO A 497 18.75 14.33 2.18
C PRO A 497 18.79 14.79 0.72
N GLY A 498 19.11 13.87 -0.20
CA GLY A 498 19.13 14.13 -1.64
C GLY A 498 20.45 14.67 -2.19
N TYR A 499 21.43 14.93 -1.31
CA TYR A 499 22.81 15.20 -1.69
C TYR A 499 23.63 13.91 -1.84
N GLN A 500 24.77 14.01 -2.52
CA GLN A 500 25.66 12.89 -2.81
C GLN A 500 26.17 12.20 -1.54
N CYS A 501 26.39 12.94 -0.44
CA CYS A 501 26.73 12.35 0.86
C CYS A 501 25.65 11.40 1.44
N THR A 502 24.45 11.36 0.86
CA THR A 502 23.38 10.40 1.22
C THR A 502 23.20 9.29 0.18
N GLN A 503 24.09 9.17 -0.81
CA GLN A 503 24.04 8.13 -1.85
C GLN A 503 25.02 6.99 -1.52
N LYS A 504 24.60 5.75 -1.74
CA LYS A 504 25.34 4.55 -1.32
C LYS A 504 26.71 4.43 -1.98
N ASP A 505 26.80 4.83 -3.24
CA ASP A 505 28.01 4.81 -4.06
C ASP A 505 29.03 5.88 -3.66
N VAL A 506 28.58 6.98 -3.05
CA VAL A 506 29.45 8.07 -2.60
C VAL A 506 29.79 7.96 -1.12
N ASN A 507 28.84 7.56 -0.28
CA ASN A 507 29.02 7.48 1.16
C ASN A 507 28.56 6.12 1.70
N PRO A 508 29.33 5.04 1.43
CA PRO A 508 28.98 3.70 1.87
C PRO A 508 28.95 3.58 3.40
N THR A 509 29.75 4.36 4.13
CA THR A 509 29.81 4.33 5.60
C THR A 509 28.54 4.84 6.26
N LEU A 510 27.98 5.96 5.77
CA LEU A 510 26.65 6.39 6.21
C LEU A 510 25.59 5.33 5.91
N TRP A 511 25.65 4.71 4.74
CA TRP A 511 24.70 3.66 4.37
C TRP A 511 24.80 2.42 5.25
N ASP A 512 26.00 1.96 5.57
CA ASP A 512 26.23 0.83 6.50
C ASP A 512 25.62 1.10 7.88
N GLY A 513 25.72 2.34 8.38
CA GLY A 513 25.20 2.70 9.68
C GLY A 513 23.67 2.90 9.74
N PHE A 514 23.07 3.43 8.68
CA PHE A 514 21.71 3.99 8.73
C PHE A 514 20.70 3.35 7.78
N SER A 515 21.12 2.39 6.94
CA SER A 515 20.20 1.69 6.04
C SER A 515 19.61 0.43 6.65
N VAL A 516 18.37 0.13 6.26
CA VAL A 516 17.71 -1.14 6.57
C VAL A 516 18.11 -2.15 5.50
N ASP A 517 18.76 -3.25 5.88
CA ASP A 517 19.23 -4.30 4.95
C ASP A 517 19.99 -3.78 3.70
N GLY A 518 20.65 -2.63 3.81
CA GLY A 518 21.33 -2.02 2.66
C GLY A 518 20.41 -1.50 1.54
N ILE A 519 19.07 -1.50 1.73
CA ILE A 519 18.07 -1.21 0.68
C ILE A 519 17.71 0.28 0.64
N ALA A 520 17.50 0.89 1.80
CA ALA A 520 17.09 2.28 1.94
C ALA A 520 17.49 2.81 3.32
N LEU A 521 17.83 4.09 3.39
CA LEU A 521 18.07 4.79 4.65
C LEU A 521 16.78 4.82 5.46
N TYR A 522 16.86 4.53 6.76
CA TYR A 522 15.71 4.50 7.68
C TYR A 522 14.87 5.77 7.59
N TYR A 523 15.51 6.94 7.58
CA TYR A 523 14.88 8.25 7.42
C TYR A 523 13.92 8.35 6.22
N ASN A 524 14.28 7.73 5.09
CA ASN A 524 13.45 7.71 3.88
C ASN A 524 12.42 6.57 3.91
N MET A 525 12.68 5.54 4.72
CA MET A 525 11.83 4.37 4.81
C MET A 525 10.65 4.61 5.74
N PHE A 526 10.87 5.20 6.92
CA PHE A 526 9.86 5.41 7.95
C PHE A 526 9.82 6.88 8.39
N ASN A 527 8.61 7.43 8.51
CA ASN A 527 8.41 8.80 8.94
C ASN A 527 8.30 8.88 10.48
N MET A 528 9.46 8.98 11.15
CA MET A 528 9.57 9.01 12.62
C MET A 528 10.28 10.30 13.07
N PRO A 529 9.58 11.45 13.13
CA PRO A 529 10.24 12.75 13.28
C PRO A 529 11.06 12.89 14.57
N VAL A 530 10.53 12.46 15.72
CA VAL A 530 11.23 12.56 17.02
C VAL A 530 12.50 11.70 17.05
N LEU A 531 12.39 10.42 16.68
CA LEU A 531 13.55 9.54 16.57
C LEU A 531 14.56 10.04 15.53
N ASN A 532 14.10 10.60 14.40
CA ASN A 532 14.99 11.17 13.39
C ASN A 532 15.75 12.40 13.90
N ARG A 533 15.15 13.22 14.78
CA ARG A 533 15.87 14.32 15.46
C ARG A 533 16.94 13.79 16.41
N ALA A 534 16.65 12.75 17.19
CA ALA A 534 17.65 12.08 18.02
C ALA A 534 18.83 11.55 17.16
N MET A 535 18.52 10.93 16.01
CA MET A 535 19.56 10.44 15.10
C MET A 535 20.30 11.56 14.35
N ALA A 536 19.71 12.74 14.16
CA ALA A 536 20.42 13.89 13.60
C ALA A 536 21.60 14.31 14.49
N LEU A 537 21.42 14.25 15.81
CA LEU A 537 22.48 14.49 16.80
C LEU A 537 23.57 13.41 16.82
N ARG A 538 23.32 12.27 16.15
CA ARG A 538 24.23 11.13 15.99
C ARG A 538 24.80 11.02 14.57
N GLY A 539 24.78 12.13 13.81
CA GLY A 539 25.33 12.18 12.44
C GLY A 539 24.40 11.63 11.36
N GLY A 540 23.11 11.46 11.67
CA GLY A 540 22.09 10.96 10.76
C GLY A 540 21.68 11.94 9.67
N ILE A 541 20.43 11.84 9.23
CA ILE A 541 19.89 12.59 8.09
C ILE A 541 18.86 13.60 8.58
N ILE A 542 19.01 14.87 8.18
CA ILE A 542 18.03 15.91 8.51
C ILE A 542 18.06 17.08 7.53
N THR A 543 16.91 17.74 7.35
CA THR A 543 16.73 18.95 6.53
C THR A 543 16.96 20.22 7.36
N CYS A 544 16.47 21.37 6.90
CA CYS A 544 16.41 22.62 7.68
C CYS A 544 15.53 22.55 8.93
N VAL A 545 14.67 21.53 9.03
CA VAL A 545 13.86 21.24 10.24
C VAL A 545 14.74 20.85 11.44
N ALA A 546 16.06 20.69 11.25
CA ALA A 546 16.98 20.51 12.36
C ALA A 546 16.98 21.70 13.33
N ILE A 547 16.52 22.87 12.87
CA ILE A 547 16.40 24.04 13.73
C ILE A 547 15.41 23.85 14.89
N ASP A 548 14.41 22.97 14.75
CA ASP A 548 13.52 22.56 15.85
C ASP A 548 14.31 21.98 17.03
N ILE A 549 15.45 21.33 16.78
CA ILE A 549 16.30 20.79 17.84
C ILE A 549 16.92 21.92 18.66
N VAL A 550 17.33 22.99 17.99
CA VAL A 550 17.92 24.18 18.62
C VAL A 550 16.83 24.98 19.35
N CYS A 551 15.62 25.08 18.78
CA CYS A 551 14.47 25.69 19.46
C CYS A 551 14.10 24.94 20.75
N ALA A 552 14.02 23.61 20.69
CA ALA A 552 13.78 22.79 21.88
C ALA A 552 14.86 22.99 22.95
N ALA A 553 16.14 23.07 22.56
CA ALA A 553 17.22 23.38 23.49
C ALA A 553 17.07 24.75 24.16
N ALA A 554 16.67 25.77 23.39
CA ALA A 554 16.41 27.11 23.89
C ALA A 554 15.30 27.13 24.94
N GLU A 555 14.14 26.55 24.63
CA GLU A 555 12.95 26.62 25.49
C GLU A 555 13.04 25.64 26.68
N GLU A 556 13.44 24.39 26.42
CA GLU A 556 13.37 23.32 27.42
C GLU A 556 14.55 23.34 28.38
N ASP A 557 15.76 23.64 27.90
CA ASP A 557 16.99 23.49 28.69
C ASP A 557 17.65 24.82 29.06
N LEU A 558 17.62 25.82 28.18
CA LEU A 558 18.04 27.18 28.52
C LEU A 558 16.92 28.03 29.16
N ARG A 559 15.66 27.56 29.12
CA ARG A 559 14.48 28.26 29.67
C ARG A 559 14.24 29.63 29.06
N LEU A 560 14.60 29.79 27.78
CA LEU A 560 14.30 31.00 27.02
C LEU A 560 12.82 31.05 26.65
N ASN A 561 12.26 32.25 26.62
CA ASN A 561 10.86 32.44 26.23
C ASN A 561 10.69 32.29 24.72
N TYR A 562 9.60 31.67 24.29
CA TYR A 562 9.14 31.77 22.91
C TYR A 562 8.43 33.12 22.72
N LEU A 563 9.01 34.02 21.92
CA LEU A 563 8.58 35.42 21.89
C LEU A 563 7.53 35.73 20.82
N TYR A 564 7.39 34.91 19.78
CA TYR A 564 6.47 35.21 18.69
C TYR A 564 5.06 34.73 19.00
N ASP A 565 4.11 35.66 19.00
CA ASP A 565 2.68 35.38 19.07
C ASP A 565 2.08 35.47 17.67
N LYS A 566 1.67 34.31 17.15
CA LYS A 566 1.06 34.18 15.83
C LYS A 566 -0.32 34.84 15.75
N ALA A 567 -1.07 34.90 16.84
CA ALA A 567 -2.43 35.45 16.83
C ALA A 567 -2.41 36.98 16.66
N THR A 568 -1.37 37.62 17.20
CA THR A 568 -1.18 39.08 17.14
C THR A 568 -0.15 39.50 16.09
N ASP A 569 0.61 38.56 15.53
CA ASP A 569 1.76 38.80 14.64
C ASP A 569 2.79 39.74 15.28
N THR A 570 3.09 39.51 16.55
CA THR A 570 4.02 40.33 17.34
C THR A 570 5.13 39.49 17.99
N VAL A 571 6.25 40.16 18.31
CA VAL A 571 7.35 39.58 19.08
C VAL A 571 7.40 40.28 20.43
N ALA A 572 7.31 39.50 21.51
CA ALA A 572 7.34 39.99 22.88
C ALA A 572 8.68 40.66 23.27
N GLU A 573 8.65 41.43 24.35
CA GLU A 573 9.86 41.99 24.96
C GLU A 573 10.63 40.97 25.79
N GLY A 574 11.91 41.26 26.00
CA GLY A 574 12.84 40.39 26.73
C GLY A 574 13.67 39.49 25.83
N GLU A 575 14.58 38.76 26.46
CA GLU A 575 15.42 37.75 25.81
C GLU A 575 14.60 36.49 25.49
N GLY A 576 14.81 35.91 24.31
CA GLY A 576 14.09 34.73 23.89
C GLY A 576 14.26 34.37 22.42
N VAL A 577 13.47 33.41 21.96
CA VAL A 577 13.58 32.81 20.63
C VAL A 577 12.24 32.69 19.91
N TRP A 578 12.26 32.52 18.60
CA TRP A 578 11.11 32.05 17.82
C TRP A 578 11.53 31.51 16.46
N LEU A 579 10.71 30.63 15.88
CA LEU A 579 10.94 30.11 14.55
C LEU A 579 10.52 31.12 13.48
N THR A 580 11.35 31.27 12.45
CA THR A 580 11.04 32.05 11.26
C THR A 580 11.09 31.17 10.01
N ILE A 581 10.20 31.44 9.05
CA ILE A 581 10.08 30.64 7.83
C ILE A 581 9.99 31.54 6.58
N GLY A 582 10.52 31.04 5.47
CA GLY A 582 10.36 31.69 4.16
C GLY A 582 10.98 33.09 4.15
N ASP A 583 10.20 34.12 3.81
CA ASP A 583 10.69 35.49 3.67
C ASP A 583 11.27 36.08 4.97
N ALA A 584 10.90 35.53 6.13
CA ALA A 584 11.42 35.92 7.44
C ALA A 584 12.64 35.09 7.91
N SER A 585 13.05 34.09 7.12
CA SER A 585 14.20 33.24 7.41
C SER A 585 15.49 33.78 6.80
N THR A 586 16.62 33.14 7.11
CA THR A 586 17.92 33.48 6.49
C THR A 586 17.99 33.15 5.00
N ASN A 587 17.04 32.37 4.47
CA ASN A 587 16.94 32.07 3.05
C ASN A 587 15.53 32.35 2.49
N PRO A 588 15.19 33.64 2.26
CA PRO A 588 13.90 34.07 1.70
C PRO A 588 13.54 33.40 0.37
N SER A 589 14.55 32.99 -0.41
CA SER A 589 14.32 32.34 -1.71
C SER A 589 13.75 30.92 -1.60
N ALA A 590 13.86 30.29 -0.43
CA ALA A 590 13.34 28.98 -0.14
C ALA A 590 12.16 29.09 0.83
N GLY A 591 10.93 29.13 0.29
CA GLY A 591 9.71 29.40 1.07
C GLY A 591 9.34 28.40 2.18
N ALA A 592 10.13 27.34 2.39
CA ALA A 592 9.97 26.41 3.50
C ALA A 592 11.28 26.25 4.31
N HIS A 593 12.25 27.16 4.11
CA HIS A 593 13.45 27.22 4.93
C HIS A 593 13.10 27.82 6.28
N GLU A 594 13.55 27.16 7.33
CA GLU A 594 13.30 27.53 8.73
C GLU A 594 14.61 27.98 9.37
N SER A 595 14.53 29.04 10.17
CA SER A 595 15.62 29.57 10.99
C SER A 595 15.09 29.86 12.40
N LEU A 596 15.98 29.95 13.38
CA LEU A 596 15.65 30.40 14.73
C LEU A 596 16.09 31.85 14.85
N ALA A 597 15.17 32.76 15.15
CA ALA A 597 15.52 34.08 15.61
C ALA A 597 15.80 34.00 17.12
N TYR A 598 16.89 34.63 17.54
CA TYR A 598 17.26 34.83 18.93
C TYR A 598 17.35 36.33 19.18
N LYS A 599 16.63 36.82 20.19
CA LYS A 599 16.67 38.20 20.68
C LYS A 599 17.43 38.21 22.00
N ASP A 600 18.52 38.98 22.08
CA ASP A 600 19.26 39.15 23.32
C ASP A 600 18.55 40.15 24.28
N ALA A 601 19.09 40.29 25.49
CA ALA A 601 18.53 41.18 26.51
C ALA A 601 18.58 42.68 26.12
N ASP A 602 19.47 43.07 25.19
CA ASP A 602 19.58 44.43 24.65
C ASP A 602 18.62 44.67 23.47
N GLY A 603 17.90 43.63 23.04
CA GLY A 603 16.93 43.67 21.95
C GLY A 603 17.53 43.43 20.56
N ASN A 604 18.81 43.04 20.45
CA ASN A 604 19.42 42.70 19.17
C ASN A 604 18.91 41.32 18.73
N ILE A 605 18.58 41.20 17.44
CA ILE A 605 18.08 39.97 16.84
C ILE A 605 19.15 39.37 15.94
N VAL A 606 19.45 38.10 16.16
CA VAL A 606 20.32 37.29 15.31
C VAL A 606 19.61 36.01 14.89
N TYR A 607 19.97 35.50 13.72
CA TYR A 607 19.35 34.30 13.15
C TYR A 607 20.33 33.13 13.18
N ILE A 608 19.85 31.97 13.61
CA ILE A 608 20.58 30.73 13.70
C ILE A 608 19.96 29.74 12.69
N ASP A 609 20.82 29.08 11.94
CA ASP A 609 20.43 28.00 11.02
C ASP A 609 21.06 26.68 11.48
N ALA A 610 20.26 25.62 11.41
CA ALA A 610 20.72 24.26 11.58
C ALA A 610 20.13 23.38 10.48
N GLN A 611 20.99 22.65 9.77
CA GLN A 611 20.55 21.70 8.74
C GLN A 611 21.61 20.64 8.49
N GLY A 612 21.25 19.49 7.94
CA GLY A 612 22.25 18.53 7.50
C GLY A 612 23.23 19.14 6.48
N ARG A 613 24.46 18.63 6.45
CA ARG A 613 25.48 19.05 5.48
C ARG A 613 25.08 18.69 4.05
N MET A 614 25.19 19.66 3.15
CA MET A 614 25.00 19.49 1.72
C MET A 614 26.30 19.07 1.01
N ALA A 615 26.82 17.89 1.35
CA ALA A 615 28.12 17.40 0.86
C ALA A 615 28.04 16.56 -0.42
N ARG A 616 29.14 16.54 -1.16
CA ARG A 616 29.33 15.76 -2.39
C ARG A 616 30.26 14.57 -2.26
N ASN A 617 30.73 14.34 -1.04
CA ASN A 617 31.71 13.32 -0.69
C ASN A 617 31.28 12.50 0.52
N SER A 618 32.11 11.51 0.87
CA SER A 618 31.88 10.55 1.95
C SER A 618 32.20 11.14 3.34
N CYS A 619 31.72 10.44 4.37
CA CYS A 619 31.99 10.78 5.76
C CYS A 619 33.48 10.94 6.08
N GLU A 620 34.33 10.08 5.50
CA GLU A 620 35.78 10.05 5.70
C GLU A 620 36.45 11.31 5.14
N GLU A 621 36.06 11.73 3.93
CA GLU A 621 36.66 12.89 3.28
C GLU A 621 36.32 14.21 3.99
N HIS A 622 35.13 14.33 4.57
CA HIS A 622 34.72 15.53 5.28
C HIS A 622 34.80 15.42 6.80
N GLY A 623 35.30 14.28 7.32
CA GLY A 623 35.61 14.05 8.74
C GLY A 623 34.44 14.33 9.69
N CYS A 624 33.20 13.96 9.31
CA CYS A 624 32.05 14.19 10.19
C CYS A 624 32.03 13.21 11.38
N LEU A 625 32.46 11.96 11.17
CA LEU A 625 32.32 10.89 12.15
C LEU A 625 33.16 11.16 13.40
N ASP A 626 34.35 11.74 13.23
CA ASP A 626 35.24 12.11 14.33
C ASP A 626 34.66 13.21 15.23
N LYS A 627 33.63 13.91 14.75
CA LYS A 627 32.97 14.99 15.48
C LYS A 627 31.68 14.52 16.15
N VAL A 628 31.15 13.35 15.80
CA VAL A 628 29.89 12.86 16.39
C VAL A 628 30.11 12.47 17.84
N ILE A 629 29.33 13.06 18.74
CA ILE A 629 29.31 12.71 20.16
C ILE A 629 28.54 11.39 20.32
N ARG A 630 29.25 10.34 20.76
CA ARG A 630 28.72 8.96 20.83
C ARG A 630 28.57 8.41 22.24
N ASP A 631 29.40 8.90 23.17
CA ASP A 631 29.52 8.48 24.56
C ASP A 631 28.50 9.14 25.49
#